data_AF-A0A285BVB0-F1
#
_entry.id   AF-A0A285BVB0-F1
#
_cell.length_a   1.000
_cell.length_b   1.000
_cell.length_c   1.000
_cell.angle_alpha   90.00
_cell.angle_beta   90.00
_cell.angle_gamma   90.00
#
_symmetry.space_group_name_H-M   'P 1'
#
loop_
_entity.id
_entity.type
_entity.pdbx_description
1 polymer ?
#
loop_
_entity_poly.entity_id
_entity_poly.type
_entity_poly.pdbx_seq_one_letter_code
_entity_poly.pdbx_strand_id
1 'polypeptide(L)'
;MFDPRSFHISNKKLRKQVWIWFFLTTLLISVFLLSASKAHSMAGATAPIKKMLRVETNENRWISLGAGYRGTGLWTENPNSGNLNDGAYSNDNARLYLNGQFNQHFKFEVNTECFFCNNTASGENPKMSYNILDAIVKFEYNRYFNIWGGRMLAPTERGELSGPFFQATHDAFKTPFFSQDFSTKFGEGGAGRYGRDDGVTFWGNAEPGIIPGTLGYAVGVFRGLESSKTAGPNPGGTILTAARVTYNFLNPEKNPGYYTSSTYYGKAGDILALAFGMSYQKNGAGSFTNRSDFLGFTGDLLFEKVLPRNMGVTTLNAEYKQFYANYSTAAFSDRDCFCMFDGKSWTVTGLYMFPTKIGIGHFQPYGRFTSVQPNVSSNREEIETGLNYIIDGFNARISAYYQHGDLLMKGLNYAPGISGPTLDVFKISFQLQI
;
A
#
# COMPACT_ATOMS: atom_id res chain seq x y z
N MET A 1 -20.35 -20.41 -68.33
CA MET A 1 -20.82 -19.02 -68.48
C MET A 1 -21.15 -18.52 -67.07
N PHE A 2 -20.40 -17.52 -66.60
CA PHE A 2 -20.62 -16.53 -65.50
C PHE A 2 -21.68 -16.84 -64.40
N ASP A 3 -21.50 -16.61 -63.10
CA ASP A 3 -20.94 -15.43 -62.40
C ASP A 3 -20.76 -15.75 -60.88
N PRO A 4 -19.70 -15.27 -60.20
CA PRO A 4 -19.52 -15.37 -58.74
C PRO A 4 -19.83 -14.06 -58.00
N ARG A 5 -20.66 -14.11 -56.95
CA ARG A 5 -20.82 -13.15 -55.82
C ARG A 5 -21.84 -13.79 -54.86
N SER A 6 -21.77 -13.78 -53.53
CA SER A 6 -21.03 -12.98 -52.54
C SER A 6 -21.18 -13.65 -51.17
N PHE A 7 -20.13 -13.71 -50.35
CA PHE A 7 -20.30 -13.65 -48.89
C PHE A 7 -19.20 -12.77 -48.30
N HIS A 8 -19.60 -11.54 -47.99
CA HIS A 8 -18.77 -10.52 -47.39
C HIS A 8 -19.00 -10.59 -45.87
N ILE A 9 -18.05 -11.14 -45.11
CA ILE A 9 -18.04 -11.00 -43.64
C ILE A 9 -17.01 -9.93 -43.30
N SER A 10 -17.50 -8.70 -43.18
CA SER A 10 -16.77 -7.58 -42.59
C SER A 10 -16.83 -7.71 -41.07
N ASN A 11 -15.76 -8.17 -40.44
CA ASN A 11 -15.61 -8.02 -38.99
C ASN A 11 -14.27 -7.37 -38.64
N LYS A 12 -14.23 -6.03 -38.74
CA LYS A 12 -13.06 -5.20 -38.41
C LYS A 12 -12.61 -5.33 -36.94
N LYS A 13 -13.44 -5.83 -36.03
CA LYS A 13 -13.08 -6.04 -34.61
C LYS A 13 -12.13 -7.22 -34.40
N LEU A 14 -12.29 -8.31 -35.15
CA LEU A 14 -11.46 -9.52 -34.99
C LEU A 14 -10.02 -9.31 -35.51
N ARG A 15 -9.85 -8.47 -36.54
CA ARG A 15 -8.54 -8.11 -37.09
C ARG A 15 -7.70 -7.23 -36.16
N LYS A 16 -8.34 -6.34 -35.38
CA LYS A 16 -7.65 -5.47 -34.41
C LYS A 16 -7.13 -6.26 -33.20
N GLN A 17 -7.91 -7.21 -32.69
CA GLN A 17 -7.51 -8.06 -31.56
C GLN A 17 -6.28 -8.90 -31.92
N VAL A 18 -6.29 -9.60 -33.06
CA VAL A 18 -5.15 -10.45 -33.48
C VAL A 18 -3.87 -9.63 -33.71
N TRP A 19 -3.98 -8.38 -34.17
CA TRP A 19 -2.84 -7.48 -34.35
C TRP A 19 -2.22 -7.00 -33.03
N ILE A 20 -3.02 -6.77 -31.99
CA ILE A 20 -2.53 -6.37 -30.66
C ILE A 20 -1.74 -7.50 -30.00
N TRP A 21 -2.23 -8.75 -30.11
CA TRP A 21 -1.51 -9.92 -29.60
C TRP A 21 -0.19 -10.19 -30.37
N PHE A 22 -0.15 -9.91 -31.67
CA PHE A 22 1.07 -10.03 -32.50
C PHE A 22 2.10 -8.93 -32.23
N PHE A 23 1.67 -7.71 -31.88
CA PHE A 23 2.55 -6.60 -31.50
C PHE A 23 3.13 -6.76 -30.09
N LEU A 24 2.34 -7.27 -29.13
CA LEU A 24 2.83 -7.57 -27.78
C LEU A 24 3.91 -8.66 -27.77
N THR A 25 3.78 -9.68 -28.63
CA THR A 25 4.77 -10.77 -28.74
C THR A 25 6.04 -10.36 -29.49
N THR A 26 5.97 -9.44 -30.45
CA THR A 26 7.16 -8.93 -31.16
C THR A 26 7.94 -7.86 -30.38
N LEU A 27 7.29 -7.07 -29.52
CA LEU A 27 7.99 -6.14 -28.61
C LEU A 27 8.76 -6.87 -27.49
N LEU A 28 8.25 -8.03 -27.06
CA LEU A 28 8.92 -8.91 -26.07
C LEU A 28 10.18 -9.59 -26.61
N ILE A 29 10.32 -9.73 -27.94
CA ILE A 29 11.49 -10.36 -28.57
C ILE A 29 12.53 -9.33 -29.02
N SER A 30 12.12 -8.09 -29.36
CA SER A 30 13.03 -7.04 -29.82
C SER A 30 13.83 -6.36 -28.70
N VAL A 31 13.40 -6.45 -27.44
CA VAL A 31 14.19 -6.02 -26.26
C VAL A 31 15.34 -7.00 -25.96
N PHE A 32 15.34 -8.20 -26.54
CA PHE A 32 16.36 -9.23 -26.27
C PHE A 32 17.57 -9.23 -27.21
N LEU A 33 17.66 -8.32 -28.20
CA LEU A 33 18.68 -8.43 -29.25
C LEU A 33 19.54 -7.19 -29.55
N LEU A 34 19.55 -6.15 -28.71
CA LEU A 34 20.46 -5.01 -28.91
C LEU A 34 21.25 -4.63 -27.66
N SER A 35 22.58 -4.69 -27.81
CA SER A 35 23.66 -4.27 -26.91
C SER A 35 23.97 -5.13 -25.68
N ALA A 36 24.63 -6.27 -25.93
CA ALA A 36 25.69 -6.75 -25.05
C ALA A 36 26.90 -5.80 -25.15
N SER A 37 26.85 -4.65 -24.49
CA SER A 37 28.05 -3.87 -24.19
C SER A 37 28.64 -4.40 -22.88
N LYS A 38 29.88 -4.91 -22.98
CA LYS A 38 30.70 -5.39 -21.88
C LYS A 38 30.84 -4.30 -20.79
N ALA A 39 30.00 -4.35 -19.76
CA ALA A 39 30.24 -3.59 -18.54
C ALA A 39 31.44 -4.23 -17.81
N HIS A 40 32.58 -3.56 -17.85
CA HIS A 40 33.71 -3.88 -16.99
C HIS A 40 33.27 -3.68 -15.54
N SER A 41 33.27 -4.76 -14.75
CA SER A 41 33.09 -4.67 -13.31
C SER A 41 34.32 -3.97 -12.73
N MET A 42 34.19 -2.69 -12.38
CA MET A 42 35.09 -2.08 -11.41
C MET A 42 34.75 -2.66 -10.03
N ALA A 43 35.37 -3.81 -9.73
CA ALA A 43 35.49 -4.31 -8.38
C ALA A 43 36.50 -3.40 -7.63
N GLY A 44 35.99 -2.33 -7.03
CA GLY A 44 36.76 -1.40 -6.21
C GLY A 44 35.94 -1.00 -4.99
N ALA A 45 36.26 -1.62 -3.85
CA ALA A 45 35.93 -1.24 -2.47
C ALA A 45 34.72 -0.30 -2.27
N THR A 46 33.52 -0.88 -2.16
CA THR A 46 32.41 -0.23 -1.44
C THR A 46 31.99 -1.16 -0.31
N ALA A 47 32.23 -0.73 0.93
CA ALA A 47 31.43 -1.29 2.02
C ALA A 47 29.95 -1.14 1.64
N PRO A 48 29.05 -2.06 2.03
CA PRO A 48 27.63 -1.91 1.74
C PRO A 48 27.20 -0.50 2.17
N ILE A 49 26.57 0.29 1.29
CA ILE A 49 26.17 1.69 1.55
C ILE A 49 25.48 1.82 2.93
N LYS A 50 24.69 0.80 3.29
CA LYS A 50 24.01 0.65 4.60
C LYS A 50 24.95 0.70 5.81
N LYS A 51 26.19 0.21 5.72
CA LYS A 51 27.21 0.32 6.78
C LYS A 51 27.80 1.71 6.88
N MET A 52 27.86 2.48 5.79
CA MET A 52 28.42 3.84 5.80
C MET A 52 27.42 4.88 6.35
N LEU A 53 26.12 4.59 6.25
CA LEU A 53 25.05 5.44 6.76
C LEU A 53 24.66 5.13 8.21
N ARG A 54 25.41 4.28 8.90
CA ARG A 54 25.21 3.92 10.30
C ARG A 54 26.42 4.31 11.12
N VAL A 55 26.20 5.13 12.14
CA VAL A 55 27.20 5.49 13.15
C VAL A 55 26.85 4.73 14.41
N GLU A 56 27.76 3.90 14.90
CA GLU A 56 27.55 3.10 16.11
C GLU A 56 28.76 3.18 17.04
N THR A 57 28.49 3.27 18.34
CA THR A 57 29.52 3.13 19.38
C THR A 57 29.56 1.72 19.95
N ASN A 58 28.40 1.04 19.97
CA ASN A 58 28.25 -0.39 20.21
C ASN A 58 26.87 -0.86 19.71
N GLU A 59 26.56 -2.14 19.90
CA GLU A 59 25.29 -2.76 19.48
C GLU A 59 24.03 -2.10 20.06
N ASN A 60 24.16 -1.45 21.23
CA ASN A 60 23.07 -0.80 21.95
C ASN A 60 23.05 0.73 21.78
N ARG A 61 23.97 1.29 20.99
CA ARG A 61 24.12 2.74 20.79
C ARG A 61 24.50 3.06 19.36
N TRP A 62 23.49 3.38 18.55
CA TRP A 62 23.65 3.63 17.13
C TRP A 62 22.61 4.61 16.57
N ILE A 63 22.96 5.24 15.47
CA ILE A 63 22.06 6.02 14.61
C ILE A 63 22.28 5.55 13.17
N SER A 64 21.21 5.39 12.40
CA SER A 64 21.26 5.06 10.98
C SER A 64 20.40 5.99 10.16
N LEU A 65 20.95 6.43 9.02
CA LEU A 65 20.25 7.17 7.98
C LEU A 65 19.90 6.23 6.82
N GLY A 66 18.73 6.43 6.23
CA GLY A 66 18.30 5.75 5.02
C GLY A 66 17.47 6.67 4.14
N ALA A 67 17.15 6.21 2.94
CA ALA A 67 16.28 6.93 2.02
C ALA A 67 15.45 5.95 1.18
N GLY A 68 14.29 6.40 0.73
CA GLY A 68 13.40 5.62 -0.12
C GLY A 68 12.77 6.50 -1.20
N TYR A 69 12.67 5.99 -2.41
CA TYR A 69 12.01 6.66 -3.52
C TYR A 69 11.20 5.68 -4.36
N ARG A 70 10.02 6.15 -4.79
CA ARG A 70 9.14 5.44 -5.73
C ARG A 70 8.66 6.40 -6.81
N GLY A 71 8.72 5.95 -8.07
CA GLY A 71 8.22 6.70 -9.22
C GLY A 71 7.47 5.79 -10.18
N THR A 72 6.51 6.38 -10.90
CA THR A 72 5.65 5.66 -11.85
C THR A 72 5.45 6.48 -13.13
N GLY A 73 5.70 5.86 -14.27
CA GLY A 73 5.10 6.27 -15.54
C GLY A 73 3.75 5.59 -15.69
N LEU A 74 2.70 6.36 -16.02
CA LEU A 74 1.35 5.86 -16.23
C LEU A 74 0.80 6.28 -17.58
N TRP A 75 0.12 5.37 -18.26
CA TRP A 75 -0.61 5.59 -19.50
C TRP A 75 -2.05 5.17 -19.28
N THR A 76 -2.99 6.07 -19.49
CA THR A 76 -4.41 5.85 -19.24
C THR A 76 -5.17 5.91 -20.55
N GLU A 77 -6.09 4.97 -20.74
CA GLU A 77 -7.01 4.98 -21.87
C GLU A 77 -7.83 6.25 -21.88
N ASN A 78 -7.90 6.88 -23.06
CA ASN A 78 -8.83 7.96 -23.31
C ASN A 78 -10.20 7.35 -23.66
N PRO A 79 -11.25 7.58 -22.85
CA PRO A 79 -12.57 6.97 -23.05
C PRO A 79 -13.21 7.33 -24.40
N ASN A 80 -12.82 8.45 -25.01
CA ASN A 80 -13.40 8.89 -26.28
C ASN A 80 -12.73 8.23 -27.49
N SER A 81 -11.43 7.95 -27.42
CA SER A 81 -10.66 7.40 -28.55
C SER A 81 -10.32 5.92 -28.41
N GLY A 82 -10.35 5.37 -27.19
CA GLY A 82 -9.89 4.01 -26.87
C GLY A 82 -8.38 3.81 -27.01
N ASN A 83 -7.62 4.89 -27.19
CA ASN A 83 -6.16 4.86 -27.22
C ASN A 83 -5.60 5.29 -25.87
N LEU A 84 -4.43 4.78 -25.50
CA LEU A 84 -3.67 5.30 -24.37
C LEU A 84 -3.25 6.76 -24.63
N ASN A 85 -3.23 7.59 -23.59
CA ASN A 85 -2.67 8.94 -23.64
C ASN A 85 -1.14 8.92 -23.83
N ASP A 86 -0.53 10.11 -23.96
CA ASP A 86 0.93 10.26 -24.16
C ASP A 86 1.79 9.83 -22.94
N GLY A 87 1.13 9.45 -21.84
CA GLY A 87 1.76 9.09 -20.59
C GLY A 87 2.01 10.29 -19.67
N ALA A 88 2.04 10.02 -18.38
CA ALA A 88 2.40 10.97 -17.34
C ALA A 88 3.40 10.34 -16.37
N TYR A 89 4.21 11.17 -15.74
CA TYR A 89 5.11 10.75 -14.67
C TYR A 89 4.55 11.19 -13.31
N SER A 90 4.65 10.30 -12.32
CA SER A 90 4.29 10.55 -10.92
C SER A 90 5.48 10.26 -10.01
N ASN A 91 5.77 11.22 -9.14
CA ASN A 91 6.52 10.99 -7.92
C ASN A 91 5.56 10.37 -6.89
N ASP A 92 5.70 9.09 -6.61
CA ASP A 92 4.74 8.40 -5.73
C ASP A 92 5.10 8.64 -4.25
N ASN A 93 6.37 8.47 -3.90
CA ASN A 93 6.89 8.64 -2.55
C ASN A 93 8.35 9.08 -2.56
N ALA A 94 8.73 9.89 -1.58
CA ALA A 94 10.13 10.22 -1.30
C ALA A 94 10.31 10.37 0.21
N ARG A 95 11.23 9.57 0.78
CA ARG A 95 11.44 9.49 2.23
C ARG A 95 12.91 9.57 2.60
N LEU A 96 13.18 10.21 3.73
CA LEU A 96 14.41 10.05 4.50
C LEU A 96 14.05 9.37 5.82
N TYR A 97 14.85 8.38 6.20
CA TYR A 97 14.67 7.60 7.42
C TYR A 97 15.81 7.91 8.38
N LEU A 98 15.47 8.20 9.63
CA LEU A 98 16.43 8.32 10.73
C LEU A 98 15.99 7.42 11.87
N ASN A 99 16.79 6.40 12.16
CA ASN A 99 16.52 5.48 13.25
C ASN A 99 17.68 5.54 14.24
N GLY A 100 17.39 5.35 15.53
CA GLY A 100 18.43 5.28 16.53
C GLY A 100 18.06 4.43 17.72
N GLN A 101 19.09 3.89 18.37
CA GLN A 101 18.99 3.14 19.61
C GLN A 101 19.91 3.79 20.63
N PHE A 102 19.36 4.16 21.79
CA PHE A 102 20.08 4.83 22.86
C PHE A 102 20.60 3.83 23.91
N ASN A 103 19.84 2.78 24.18
CA ASN A 103 20.26 1.61 24.96
C ASN A 103 19.43 0.39 24.52
N GLN A 104 19.52 -0.72 25.25
CA GLN A 104 18.80 -1.96 24.94
C GLN A 104 17.26 -1.82 24.93
N HIS A 105 16.69 -0.79 25.57
CA HIS A 105 15.24 -0.60 25.69
C HIS A 105 14.70 0.64 24.96
N PHE A 106 15.48 1.71 24.89
CA PHE A 106 15.03 2.98 24.31
C PHE A 106 15.57 3.19 22.91
N LYS A 107 14.66 3.38 21.97
CA LYS A 107 14.91 3.65 20.55
C LYS A 107 14.07 4.85 20.09
N PHE A 108 14.43 5.41 18.95
CA PHE A 108 13.62 6.43 18.28
C PHE A 108 13.62 6.21 16.77
N GLU A 109 12.56 6.71 16.13
CA GLU A 109 12.39 6.71 14.68
C GLU A 109 11.85 8.07 14.25
N VAL A 110 12.51 8.69 13.28
CA VAL A 110 12.07 9.91 12.61
C VAL A 110 12.12 9.67 11.12
N ASN A 111 10.96 9.58 10.47
CA ASN A 111 10.88 9.45 9.03
C ASN A 111 10.19 10.68 8.44
N THR A 112 10.58 11.00 7.22
CA THR A 112 9.96 12.07 6.43
C THR A 112 9.23 11.48 5.24
N GLU A 113 8.33 12.28 4.66
CA GLU A 113 7.65 11.97 3.41
C GLU A 113 7.43 13.25 2.61
N CYS A 114 7.53 13.09 1.30
CA CYS A 114 7.03 14.06 0.35
C CYS A 114 5.50 13.93 0.26
N PHE A 115 4.81 14.88 0.86
CA PHE A 115 3.37 14.99 0.82
C PHE A 115 2.93 15.69 -0.47
N PHE A 116 1.98 15.07 -1.18
CA PHE A 116 1.45 15.59 -2.44
C PHE A 116 2.56 15.89 -3.46
N CYS A 117 3.46 14.93 -3.68
CA CYS A 117 4.67 15.12 -4.51
C CYS A 117 4.45 15.62 -5.93
N ASN A 118 3.24 15.44 -6.46
CA ASN A 118 2.89 15.88 -7.80
C ASN A 118 2.23 17.26 -7.81
N ASN A 119 1.84 17.81 -6.66
CA ASN A 119 1.16 19.10 -6.54
C ASN A 119 2.17 20.27 -6.58
N THR A 120 2.75 20.50 -7.76
CA THR A 120 3.84 21.46 -7.99
C THR A 120 3.39 22.81 -8.54
N ALA A 121 2.13 22.95 -8.99
CA ALA A 121 1.61 24.18 -9.56
C ALA A 121 1.22 25.20 -8.47
N SER A 122 1.38 26.50 -8.77
CA SER A 122 1.21 27.60 -7.80
C SER A 122 -0.16 27.65 -7.11
N GLY A 123 -1.21 27.23 -7.82
CA GLY A 123 -2.60 27.24 -7.34
C GLY A 123 -3.09 25.93 -6.69
N GLU A 124 -2.25 24.90 -6.62
CA GLU A 124 -2.68 23.61 -6.05
C GLU A 124 -2.74 23.68 -4.51
N ASN A 125 -3.77 23.05 -3.96
CA ASN A 125 -3.99 22.98 -2.52
C ASN A 125 -4.53 21.59 -2.17
N PRO A 126 -3.85 20.80 -1.32
CA PRO A 126 -2.60 21.13 -0.64
C PRO A 126 -1.38 21.21 -1.59
N LYS A 127 -0.39 22.04 -1.24
CA LYS A 127 0.88 22.14 -1.98
C LYS A 127 1.81 20.98 -1.65
N MET A 128 2.66 20.60 -2.61
CA MET A 128 3.78 19.70 -2.36
C MET A 128 4.61 20.21 -1.17
N SER A 129 4.94 19.31 -0.25
CA SER A 129 5.75 19.65 0.92
C SER A 129 6.47 18.44 1.48
N TYR A 130 7.65 18.64 2.06
CA TYR A 130 8.41 17.59 2.72
C TYR A 130 8.25 17.70 4.24
N ASN A 131 7.64 16.70 4.89
CA ASN A 131 7.24 16.79 6.29
C ASN A 131 7.60 15.53 7.09
N ILE A 132 7.51 15.64 8.41
CA ILE A 132 7.66 14.52 9.35
C ILE A 132 6.46 13.58 9.21
N LEU A 133 6.74 12.35 8.77
CA LEU A 133 5.79 11.25 8.67
C LEU A 133 5.71 10.48 9.98
N ASP A 134 6.86 10.07 10.51
CA ASP A 134 6.97 9.30 11.76
C ASP A 134 7.87 10.08 12.73
N ALA A 135 7.49 10.13 14.01
CA ALA A 135 8.28 10.69 15.10
C ALA A 135 7.94 9.92 16.37
N ILE A 136 8.71 8.86 16.63
CA ILE A 136 8.36 7.80 17.57
C ILE A 136 9.47 7.65 18.60
N VAL A 137 9.11 7.62 19.87
CA VAL A 137 9.94 7.06 20.95
C VAL A 137 9.44 5.65 21.24
N LYS A 138 10.37 4.70 21.29
CA LYS A 138 10.08 3.27 21.44
C LYS A 138 10.72 2.77 22.72
N PHE A 139 9.90 2.26 23.62
CA PHE A 139 10.32 1.47 24.77
C PHE A 139 10.05 0.00 24.48
N GLU A 140 11.13 -0.78 24.32
CA GLU A 140 11.07 -2.21 24.00
C GLU A 140 11.75 -3.02 25.10
N TYR A 141 10.94 -3.65 25.96
CA TYR A 141 11.47 -4.37 27.11
C TYR A 141 11.79 -5.83 26.76
N ASN A 142 10.80 -6.54 26.20
CA ASN A 142 10.93 -7.92 25.77
C ASN A 142 9.88 -8.25 24.70
N ARG A 143 9.85 -9.50 24.22
CA ARG A 143 8.90 -9.91 23.17
C ARG A 143 7.42 -9.69 23.52
N TYR A 144 7.04 -9.67 24.80
CA TYR A 144 5.64 -9.58 25.26
C TYR A 144 5.20 -8.15 25.57
N PHE A 145 6.13 -7.28 25.97
CA PHE A 145 5.82 -5.97 26.52
C PHE A 145 6.65 -4.88 25.87
N ASN A 146 6.01 -4.08 25.03
CA ASN A 146 6.62 -2.94 24.35
C ASN A 146 5.60 -1.81 24.23
N ILE A 147 6.07 -0.57 24.27
CA ILE A 147 5.25 0.64 24.16
C ILE A 147 5.94 1.60 23.21
N TRP A 148 5.22 2.03 22.17
CA TRP A 148 5.65 3.09 21.27
C TRP A 148 4.77 4.32 21.48
N GLY A 149 5.36 5.51 21.44
CA GLY A 149 4.68 6.80 21.68
C GLY A 149 5.12 7.86 20.67
N GLY A 150 4.18 8.70 20.21
CA GLY A 150 4.43 9.77 19.24
C GLY A 150 3.56 9.65 17.99
N ARG A 151 4.07 10.14 16.85
CA ARG A 151 3.41 10.00 15.55
C ARG A 151 3.82 8.69 14.90
N MET A 152 2.89 7.75 14.81
CA MET A 152 3.16 6.38 14.34
C MET A 152 1.96 5.80 13.60
N LEU A 153 2.20 4.69 12.90
CA LEU A 153 1.14 3.89 12.28
C LEU A 153 0.13 3.38 13.32
N ALA A 154 -1.16 3.56 13.08
CA ALA A 154 -2.17 2.94 13.94
C ALA A 154 -2.32 1.43 13.64
N PRO A 155 -2.34 0.54 14.64
CA PRO A 155 -2.41 -0.91 14.44
C PRO A 155 -3.79 -1.31 13.93
N THR A 156 -3.89 -1.51 12.62
CA THR A 156 -5.16 -1.79 11.93
C THR A 156 -4.95 -2.93 10.93
N GLU A 157 -4.62 -2.64 9.67
CA GLU A 157 -4.46 -3.62 8.59
C GLU A 157 -3.01 -3.84 8.13
N ARG A 158 -2.78 -4.96 7.45
CA ARG A 158 -1.50 -5.27 6.79
C ARG A 158 -1.13 -4.25 5.71
N GLY A 159 -2.10 -3.76 4.94
CA GLY A 159 -1.87 -2.76 3.89
C GLY A 159 -1.07 -1.56 4.41
N GLU A 160 -1.60 -0.88 5.43
CA GLU A 160 -0.97 0.30 6.00
C GLU A 160 0.27 -0.01 6.84
N LEU A 161 0.25 -1.12 7.58
CA LEU A 161 1.38 -1.53 8.41
C LEU A 161 2.60 -1.99 7.60
N SER A 162 2.42 -2.32 6.32
CA SER A 162 3.53 -2.54 5.38
C SER A 162 4.06 -1.22 4.79
N GLY A 163 3.27 -0.15 4.83
CA GLY A 163 3.57 1.10 4.13
C GLY A 163 3.79 0.88 2.63
N PRO A 164 4.27 1.90 1.89
CA PRO A 164 4.47 1.78 0.45
C PRO A 164 5.68 0.92 0.06
N PHE A 165 6.69 0.78 0.91
CA PHE A 165 7.95 0.14 0.53
C PHE A 165 8.00 -1.36 0.80
N PHE A 166 7.15 -1.91 1.68
CA PHE A 166 7.13 -3.34 2.02
C PHE A 166 5.95 -4.10 1.40
N GLN A 167 5.51 -3.63 0.24
CA GLN A 167 4.39 -4.18 -0.52
C GLN A 167 4.87 -5.02 -1.71
N ALA A 168 4.18 -6.12 -1.97
CA ALA A 168 4.47 -7.08 -3.02
C ALA A 168 4.06 -6.53 -4.40
N THR A 169 3.09 -5.63 -4.45
CA THR A 169 2.74 -4.82 -5.64
C THR A 169 3.23 -3.39 -5.45
N HIS A 170 3.44 -2.66 -6.56
CA HIS A 170 3.78 -1.22 -6.45
C HIS A 170 2.56 -0.44 -5.95
N ASP A 171 1.42 -0.56 -6.62
CA ASP A 171 0.21 0.19 -6.32
C ASP A 171 -0.64 -0.50 -5.24
N ALA A 172 -0.14 -0.56 -4.01
CA ALA A 172 -0.67 -1.46 -2.98
C ALA A 172 -2.06 -1.09 -2.42
N PHE A 173 -2.35 0.20 -2.33
CA PHE A 173 -3.53 0.71 -1.62
C PHE A 173 -4.73 0.77 -2.56
N LYS A 174 -5.59 -0.26 -2.52
CA LYS A 174 -6.74 -0.39 -3.42
C LYS A 174 -8.09 -0.51 -2.72
N THR A 175 -8.08 -0.64 -1.40
CA THR A 175 -9.27 -0.66 -0.55
C THR A 175 -9.41 0.69 0.18
N PRO A 176 -10.60 1.04 0.70
CA PRO A 176 -10.79 2.23 1.51
C PRO A 176 -9.86 2.31 2.72
N PHE A 177 -9.51 3.55 3.04
CA PHE A 177 -8.61 3.92 4.12
C PHE A 177 -9.35 4.11 5.44
N PHE A 178 -8.76 3.67 6.55
CA PHE A 178 -9.17 4.12 7.87
C PHE A 178 -8.95 5.64 8.03
N SER A 179 -9.53 6.25 9.06
CA SER A 179 -9.54 7.71 9.25
C SER A 179 -8.14 8.33 9.24
N GLN A 180 -7.16 7.67 9.87
CA GLN A 180 -5.77 8.10 9.92
C GLN A 180 -5.01 8.04 8.59
N ASP A 181 -5.68 7.61 7.54
CA ASP A 181 -5.12 7.57 6.19
C ASP A 181 -6.01 8.25 5.14
N PHE A 182 -7.32 8.27 5.37
CA PHE A 182 -8.25 9.08 4.58
C PHE A 182 -8.02 10.59 4.74
N SER A 183 -7.51 11.01 5.91
CA SER A 183 -7.30 12.41 6.23
C SER A 183 -6.07 13.02 5.54
N THR A 184 -6.19 14.30 5.18
CA THR A 184 -5.11 15.08 4.58
C THR A 184 -4.38 15.97 5.57
N LYS A 185 -4.44 15.77 6.90
CA LYS A 185 -3.61 16.47 7.91
C LYS A 185 -3.75 15.84 9.29
N PHE A 186 -2.79 16.15 10.17
CA PHE A 186 -2.85 15.80 11.59
C PHE A 186 -3.60 16.88 12.37
N GLY A 187 -4.33 16.46 13.41
CA GLY A 187 -4.99 17.35 14.36
C GLY A 187 -6.25 18.06 13.86
N GLU A 188 -6.49 19.31 14.29
CA GLU A 188 -7.78 19.98 14.06
C GLU A 188 -8.15 20.05 12.55
N GLY A 189 -9.32 19.49 12.25
CA GLY A 189 -9.87 19.29 10.91
C GLY A 189 -9.31 18.07 10.17
N GLY A 190 -8.66 17.12 10.87
CA GLY A 190 -8.09 15.90 10.31
C GLY A 190 -7.97 14.78 11.35
N ALA A 191 -7.61 13.59 10.89
CA ALA A 191 -7.59 12.36 11.68
C ALA A 191 -6.27 11.60 11.64
N GLY A 192 -5.21 12.23 11.11
CA GLY A 192 -3.96 11.56 10.75
C GLY A 192 -3.64 11.70 9.26
N ARG A 193 -2.60 11.02 8.80
CA ARG A 193 -2.24 10.92 7.37
C ARG A 193 -1.39 9.67 7.10
N TYR A 194 -1.58 9.00 5.95
CA TYR A 194 -0.73 7.90 5.50
C TYR A 194 -0.64 6.74 6.50
N GLY A 195 -1.77 6.43 7.15
CA GLY A 195 -1.88 5.41 8.18
C GLY A 195 -1.39 5.85 9.56
N ARG A 196 -0.84 7.05 9.70
CA ARG A 196 -0.25 7.56 10.96
C ARG A 196 -1.21 8.47 11.70
N ASP A 197 -1.12 8.42 13.02
CA ASP A 197 -1.72 9.39 13.93
C ASP A 197 -0.83 9.60 15.17
N ASP A 198 -1.13 10.64 15.96
CA ASP A 198 -0.43 10.97 17.18
C ASP A 198 -1.05 10.19 18.36
N GLY A 199 -0.27 9.32 19.01
CA GLY A 199 -0.80 8.43 20.04
C GLY A 199 0.23 7.55 20.74
N VAL A 200 -0.27 6.46 21.35
CA VAL A 200 0.52 5.44 22.04
C VAL A 200 0.01 4.06 21.67
N THR A 201 0.92 3.13 21.36
CA THR A 201 0.61 1.73 21.07
C THR A 201 1.37 0.80 22.01
N PHE A 202 0.64 -0.09 22.67
CA PHE A 202 1.17 -1.25 23.37
C PHE A 202 1.17 -2.45 22.42
N TRP A 203 2.25 -3.23 22.40
CA TRP A 203 2.33 -4.41 21.55
C TRP A 203 3.26 -5.51 22.09
N GLY A 204 3.06 -6.72 21.60
CA GLY A 204 3.87 -7.88 21.93
C GLY A 204 3.55 -9.11 21.09
N ASN A 205 4.31 -10.16 21.33
CA ASN A 205 4.24 -11.46 20.68
C ASN A 205 4.37 -12.58 21.71
N ALA A 206 3.40 -13.49 21.71
CA ALA A 206 3.37 -14.67 22.58
C ALA A 206 3.29 -15.96 21.76
N GLU A 207 3.70 -17.07 22.36
CA GLU A 207 3.51 -18.43 21.82
C GLU A 207 2.57 -19.16 22.78
N PRO A 208 1.25 -19.18 22.52
CA PRO A 208 0.27 -19.70 23.48
C PRO A 208 0.39 -21.19 23.76
N GLY A 209 1.07 -21.96 22.89
CA GLY A 209 1.29 -23.39 23.02
C GLY A 209 0.07 -24.30 22.77
N ILE A 210 -1.16 -23.75 22.78
CA ILE A 210 -2.40 -24.49 22.48
C ILE A 210 -2.45 -24.95 21.02
N ILE A 211 -2.09 -24.03 20.12
CA ILE A 211 -1.84 -24.30 18.70
C ILE A 211 -0.38 -23.86 18.45
N PRO A 212 0.41 -24.62 17.67
CA PRO A 212 1.73 -24.17 17.25
C PRO A 212 1.62 -22.87 16.45
N GLY A 213 2.34 -21.84 16.88
CA GLY A 213 2.32 -20.55 16.20
C GLY A 213 2.66 -19.38 17.11
N THR A 214 2.81 -18.21 16.50
CA THR A 214 3.08 -16.95 17.20
C THR A 214 1.86 -16.04 17.12
N LEU A 215 1.35 -15.64 18.28
CA LEU A 215 0.31 -14.63 18.44
C LEU A 215 0.95 -13.25 18.63
N GLY A 216 0.78 -12.36 17.67
CA GLY A 216 1.07 -10.93 17.80
C GLY A 216 -0.18 -10.15 18.20
N TYR A 217 -0.01 -9.15 19.06
CA TYR A 217 -1.08 -8.23 19.45
C TYR A 217 -0.54 -6.80 19.52
N ALA A 218 -1.36 -5.85 19.10
CA ALA A 218 -1.11 -4.41 19.22
C ALA A 218 -2.41 -3.68 19.53
N VAL A 219 -2.39 -2.78 20.50
CA VAL A 219 -3.54 -1.95 20.89
C VAL A 219 -3.04 -0.54 21.14
N GLY A 220 -3.72 0.45 20.57
CA GLY A 220 -3.33 1.84 20.70
C GLY A 220 -4.50 2.79 20.88
N VAL A 221 -4.17 3.94 21.46
CA VAL A 221 -5.04 5.10 21.59
C VAL A 221 -4.38 6.27 20.87
N PHE A 222 -5.18 6.97 20.07
CA PHE A 222 -4.72 8.03 19.19
C PHE A 222 -5.66 9.22 19.28
N ARG A 223 -5.17 10.39 18.88
CA ARG A 223 -5.97 11.60 18.82
C ARG A 223 -7.22 11.43 17.95
N GLY A 224 -7.09 10.75 16.82
CA GLY A 224 -8.15 10.52 15.84
C GLY A 224 -8.58 11.80 15.12
N LEU A 225 -9.74 11.73 14.47
CA LEU A 225 -10.39 12.90 13.88
C LEU A 225 -10.66 13.94 14.95
N GLU A 226 -10.13 15.15 14.82
CA GLU A 226 -10.54 16.29 15.63
C GLU A 226 -11.17 17.35 14.75
N SER A 227 -12.25 17.98 15.20
CA SER A 227 -12.96 19.01 14.45
C SER A 227 -13.02 20.32 15.23
N SER A 228 -13.28 21.42 14.54
CA SER A 228 -13.43 22.70 15.22
C SER A 228 -14.73 22.73 16.02
N LYS A 229 -14.90 23.76 16.87
CA LYS A 229 -16.13 23.91 17.67
C LYS A 229 -17.40 24.17 16.84
N THR A 230 -17.25 24.52 15.56
CA THR A 230 -18.37 24.91 14.69
C THR A 230 -18.40 24.16 13.35
N ALA A 231 -17.43 23.30 13.08
CA ALA A 231 -17.33 22.56 11.82
C ALA A 231 -16.65 21.21 12.05
N GLY A 232 -17.19 20.17 11.42
CA GLY A 232 -16.76 18.78 11.44
C GLY A 232 -17.47 17.96 12.51
N PRO A 233 -17.42 16.62 12.39
CA PRO A 233 -18.26 15.77 13.22
C PRO A 233 -17.76 15.66 14.65
N ASN A 234 -16.46 15.86 14.94
CA ASN A 234 -15.87 15.67 16.27
C ASN A 234 -15.40 16.96 16.98
N PRO A 235 -16.29 17.92 17.33
CA PRO A 235 -15.91 19.15 18.04
C PRO A 235 -15.45 18.90 19.50
N GLY A 236 -15.71 17.69 20.00
CA GLY A 236 -15.36 17.26 21.35
C GLY A 236 -13.96 16.68 21.47
N GLY A 237 -13.29 16.35 20.36
CA GLY A 237 -11.96 15.75 20.37
C GLY A 237 -11.91 14.38 21.05
N THR A 238 -12.93 13.54 20.84
CA THR A 238 -12.90 12.14 21.30
C THR A 238 -11.76 11.37 20.65
N ILE A 239 -11.11 10.48 21.39
CA ILE A 239 -9.97 9.70 20.90
C ILE A 239 -10.40 8.59 19.93
N LEU A 240 -9.46 8.18 19.09
CA LEU A 240 -9.55 6.97 18.27
C LEU A 240 -8.84 5.80 18.98
N THR A 241 -9.47 4.65 19.00
CA THR A 241 -8.86 3.39 19.46
C THR A 241 -8.61 2.50 18.26
N ALA A 242 -7.46 1.85 18.22
CA ALA A 242 -7.13 0.88 17.19
C ALA A 242 -6.51 -0.37 17.82
N ALA A 243 -6.81 -1.54 17.26
CA ALA A 243 -6.26 -2.79 17.71
C ALA A 243 -6.06 -3.75 16.55
N ARG A 244 -5.03 -4.59 16.67
CA ARG A 244 -4.72 -5.67 15.74
C ARG A 244 -4.26 -6.90 16.50
N VAL A 245 -4.74 -8.06 16.05
CA VAL A 245 -4.25 -9.37 16.46
C VAL A 245 -3.84 -10.13 15.21
N THR A 246 -2.70 -10.81 15.23
CA THR A 246 -2.21 -11.63 14.13
C THR A 246 -1.74 -12.96 14.67
N TYR A 247 -2.18 -14.06 14.06
CA TYR A 247 -1.72 -15.38 14.39
C TYR A 247 -0.95 -15.98 13.22
N ASN A 248 0.32 -16.31 13.46
CA ASN A 248 1.21 -16.98 12.52
C ASN A 248 1.23 -18.47 12.83
N PHE A 249 0.55 -19.27 12.01
CA PHE A 249 0.45 -20.72 12.18
C PHE A 249 1.71 -21.48 11.73
N LEU A 250 2.55 -20.84 10.91
CA LEU A 250 3.83 -21.37 10.43
C LEU A 250 4.98 -20.52 11.00
N ASN A 251 5.94 -20.10 10.18
CA ASN A 251 6.99 -19.21 10.65
C ASN A 251 6.42 -17.82 10.98
N PRO A 252 6.93 -17.15 12.02
CA PRO A 252 6.53 -15.79 12.33
C PRO A 252 7.02 -14.81 11.26
N GLU A 253 6.18 -13.82 10.97
CA GLU A 253 6.57 -12.63 10.21
C GLU A 253 7.68 -11.86 10.94
N LYS A 254 8.79 -11.59 10.24
CA LYS A 254 9.95 -10.88 10.79
C LYS A 254 9.91 -9.40 10.42
N ASN A 255 9.23 -8.59 11.22
CA ASN A 255 9.16 -7.14 11.06
C ASN A 255 9.57 -6.39 12.33
N PRO A 256 9.95 -5.10 12.24
CA PRO A 256 10.09 -4.25 13.41
C PRO A 256 8.74 -4.03 14.10
N GLY A 257 8.65 -4.38 15.38
CA GLY A 257 7.44 -4.15 16.17
C GLY A 257 6.21 -4.91 15.67
N TYR A 258 5.10 -4.19 15.58
CA TYR A 258 3.82 -4.69 15.05
C TYR A 258 3.62 -4.39 13.56
N TYR A 259 4.66 -3.91 12.86
CA TYR A 259 4.58 -3.68 11.42
C TYR A 259 4.45 -4.99 10.64
N THR A 260 4.05 -4.88 9.37
CA THR A 260 3.83 -6.03 8.50
C THR A 260 4.62 -5.89 7.20
N SER A 261 4.60 -6.93 6.38
CA SER A 261 4.97 -6.85 4.96
C SER A 261 4.01 -7.73 4.17
N SER A 262 3.82 -7.46 2.88
CA SER A 262 2.91 -8.25 2.06
C SER A 262 3.60 -9.41 1.30
N THR A 263 4.90 -9.65 1.56
CA THR A 263 5.68 -10.81 1.11
C THR A 263 7.01 -10.84 1.87
N TYR A 264 7.70 -11.98 1.88
CA TYR A 264 9.05 -12.13 2.44
C TYR A 264 10.03 -12.72 1.43
N TYR A 265 9.61 -12.88 0.18
CA TYR A 265 10.42 -13.44 -0.91
C TYR A 265 11.06 -14.80 -0.54
N GLY A 266 10.39 -15.59 0.31
CA GLY A 266 10.85 -16.86 0.83
C GLY A 266 11.90 -16.77 1.95
N LYS A 267 12.40 -15.57 2.29
CA LYS A 267 13.47 -15.38 3.30
C LYS A 267 13.02 -15.70 4.72
N ALA A 268 11.71 -15.67 4.97
CA ALA A 268 11.12 -16.07 6.25
C ALA A 268 10.66 -17.54 6.26
N GLY A 269 10.92 -18.31 5.19
CA GLY A 269 10.39 -19.65 5.01
C GLY A 269 8.89 -19.64 4.75
N ASP A 270 8.17 -20.63 5.27
CA ASP A 270 6.73 -20.74 5.06
C ASP A 270 5.95 -19.90 6.08
N ILE A 271 5.03 -19.08 5.60
CA ILE A 271 4.18 -18.21 6.42
C ILE A 271 2.72 -18.54 6.15
N LEU A 272 1.94 -18.63 7.22
CA LEU A 272 0.48 -18.54 7.19
C LEU A 272 0.07 -17.62 8.34
N ALA A 273 -0.25 -16.39 8.01
CA ALA A 273 -0.67 -15.36 8.95
C ALA A 273 -2.13 -15.00 8.70
N LEU A 274 -2.95 -15.10 9.74
CA LEU A 274 -4.31 -14.56 9.75
C LEU A 274 -4.37 -13.43 10.76
N ALA A 275 -5.00 -12.32 10.39
CA ALA A 275 -5.12 -11.17 11.26
C ALA A 275 -6.52 -10.59 11.27
N PHE A 276 -6.84 -9.97 12.39
CA PHE A 276 -8.02 -9.14 12.57
C PHE A 276 -7.58 -7.80 13.13
N GLY A 277 -8.13 -6.73 12.60
CA GLY A 277 -7.92 -5.37 13.09
C GLY A 277 -9.23 -4.62 13.23
N MET A 278 -9.21 -3.61 14.09
CA MET A 278 -10.34 -2.72 14.31
C MET A 278 -9.88 -1.29 14.58
N SER A 279 -10.73 -0.33 14.25
CA SER A 279 -10.61 1.06 14.69
C SER A 279 -11.98 1.62 15.03
N TYR A 280 -12.05 2.40 16.10
CA TYR A 280 -13.29 3.03 16.55
C TYR A 280 -13.05 4.47 17.02
N GLN A 281 -13.97 5.35 16.68
CA GLN A 281 -14.00 6.71 17.21
C GLN A 281 -15.43 7.24 17.28
N LYS A 282 -15.84 7.71 18.46
CA LYS A 282 -17.11 8.42 18.64
C LYS A 282 -17.09 9.71 17.81
N ASN A 283 -18.16 10.02 17.07
CA ASN A 283 -18.23 11.14 16.14
C ASN A 283 -17.11 11.16 15.08
N GLY A 284 -16.60 10.00 14.69
CA GLY A 284 -15.49 9.86 13.74
C GLY A 284 -15.87 10.04 12.26
N ALA A 285 -17.14 10.28 11.92
CA ALA A 285 -17.59 10.43 10.54
C ALA A 285 -18.77 11.39 10.38
N GLY A 286 -18.97 11.89 9.15
CA GLY A 286 -20.06 12.80 8.80
C GLY A 286 -19.68 14.27 8.95
N SER A 287 -20.64 15.13 9.23
CA SER A 287 -20.47 16.59 9.36
C SER A 287 -20.93 17.11 10.73
N PHE A 288 -20.81 18.41 11.00
CA PHE A 288 -21.27 19.00 12.26
C PHE A 288 -22.77 18.77 12.53
N THR A 289 -23.61 18.81 11.49
CA THR A 289 -25.06 18.63 11.56
C THR A 289 -25.50 17.18 11.35
N ASN A 290 -24.66 16.36 10.72
CA ASN A 290 -24.93 14.96 10.39
C ASN A 290 -23.81 14.04 10.95
N ARG A 291 -23.62 14.07 12.27
CA ARG A 291 -22.57 13.29 12.96
C ARG A 291 -22.89 11.81 13.01
N SER A 292 -21.85 10.99 12.98
CA SER A 292 -21.93 9.59 13.35
C SER A 292 -20.60 9.07 13.91
N ASP A 293 -20.69 7.99 14.67
CA ASP A 293 -19.53 7.24 15.13
C ASP A 293 -18.92 6.45 13.96
N PHE A 294 -17.60 6.28 13.99
CA PHE A 294 -16.90 5.42 13.04
C PHE A 294 -16.49 4.12 13.72
N LEU A 295 -16.81 2.99 13.09
CA LEU A 295 -16.31 1.67 13.44
C LEU A 295 -15.84 0.96 12.16
N GLY A 296 -14.57 0.61 12.10
CA GLY A 296 -14.00 -0.16 10.99
C GLY A 296 -13.43 -1.48 11.46
N PHE A 297 -13.71 -2.55 10.73
CA PHE A 297 -13.07 -3.85 10.88
C PHE A 297 -12.26 -4.20 9.64
N THR A 298 -11.17 -4.93 9.86
CA THR A 298 -10.36 -5.53 8.81
C THR A 298 -9.99 -6.96 9.17
N GLY A 299 -10.00 -7.85 8.19
CA GLY A 299 -9.41 -9.18 8.29
C GLY A 299 -8.45 -9.37 7.13
N ASP A 300 -7.22 -9.81 7.41
CA ASP A 300 -6.23 -10.07 6.37
C ASP A 300 -5.53 -11.43 6.52
N LEU A 301 -5.06 -11.92 5.38
CA LEU A 301 -4.36 -13.19 5.23
C LEU A 301 -3.08 -12.96 4.44
N LEU A 302 -1.98 -13.51 4.93
CA LEU A 302 -0.77 -13.74 4.15
C LEU A 302 -0.43 -15.23 4.19
N PHE A 303 -0.33 -15.83 3.02
CA PHE A 303 0.24 -17.16 2.85
C PHE A 303 1.46 -17.05 1.94
N GLU A 304 2.62 -17.49 2.40
CA GLU A 304 3.82 -17.58 1.58
C GLU A 304 4.43 -18.97 1.72
N LYS A 305 4.76 -19.60 0.60
CA LYS A 305 5.30 -20.95 0.55
C LYS A 305 6.57 -20.98 -0.28
N VAL A 306 7.65 -21.45 0.33
CA VAL A 306 8.88 -21.79 -0.42
C VAL A 306 8.67 -23.17 -1.04
N LEU A 307 8.62 -23.22 -2.36
CA LEU A 307 8.33 -24.48 -3.05
C LEU A 307 9.53 -25.43 -2.98
N PRO A 308 9.31 -26.73 -2.72
CA PRO A 308 10.37 -27.72 -2.69
C PRO A 308 11.18 -27.76 -3.98
N ARG A 309 12.39 -28.33 -3.92
CA ARG A 309 13.27 -28.54 -5.09
C ARG A 309 13.59 -27.26 -5.86
N ASN A 310 13.69 -26.13 -5.14
CA ASN A 310 13.99 -24.82 -5.72
C ASN A 310 13.01 -24.44 -6.84
N MET A 311 11.71 -24.70 -6.66
CA MET A 311 10.68 -24.34 -7.62
C MET A 311 10.15 -22.90 -7.43
N GLY A 312 10.81 -22.06 -6.62
CA GLY A 312 10.41 -20.67 -6.41
C GLY A 312 9.55 -20.45 -5.17
N VAL A 313 8.83 -19.34 -5.14
CA VAL A 313 8.02 -18.91 -3.98
C VAL A 313 6.63 -18.52 -4.46
N THR A 314 5.59 -19.06 -3.82
CA THR A 314 4.20 -18.63 -4.04
C THR A 314 3.74 -17.78 -2.87
N THR A 315 3.08 -16.66 -3.16
CA THR A 315 2.52 -15.76 -2.14
C THR A 315 1.06 -15.46 -2.47
N LEU A 316 0.18 -15.54 -1.48
CA LEU A 316 -1.21 -15.12 -1.54
C LEU A 316 -1.45 -14.09 -0.43
N ASN A 317 -1.96 -12.92 -0.81
CA ASN A 317 -2.45 -11.90 0.12
C ASN A 317 -3.94 -11.70 -0.08
N ALA A 318 -4.67 -11.54 1.01
CA ALA A 318 -6.06 -11.12 0.96
C ALA A 318 -6.37 -10.15 2.09
N GLU A 319 -7.28 -9.21 1.85
CA GLU A 319 -7.80 -8.30 2.85
C GLU A 319 -9.30 -8.10 2.61
N TYR A 320 -10.06 -8.07 3.70
CA TYR A 320 -11.47 -7.72 3.73
C TYR A 320 -11.68 -6.62 4.76
N LYS A 321 -12.41 -5.56 4.39
CA LYS A 321 -12.78 -4.46 5.28
C LYS A 321 -14.30 -4.30 5.32
N GLN A 322 -14.81 -4.02 6.51
CA GLN A 322 -16.20 -3.62 6.74
C GLN A 322 -16.19 -2.38 7.62
N PHE A 323 -16.63 -1.25 7.07
CA PHE A 323 -16.77 -0.01 7.81
C PHE A 323 -18.25 0.29 8.05
N TYR A 324 -18.49 0.88 9.21
CA TYR A 324 -19.77 1.41 9.66
C TYR A 324 -19.54 2.87 10.00
N ALA A 325 -19.95 3.74 9.09
CA ALA A 325 -19.93 5.18 9.32
C ALA A 325 -21.34 5.72 9.52
N ASN A 326 -22.36 5.23 8.81
CA ASN A 326 -23.79 5.48 9.06
C ASN A 326 -24.23 6.95 9.22
N TYR A 327 -23.49 7.91 8.65
CA TYR A 327 -23.93 9.31 8.62
C TYR A 327 -24.98 9.52 7.51
N SER A 328 -25.86 10.50 7.71
CA SER A 328 -26.86 10.88 6.70
C SER A 328 -26.21 11.26 5.38
N THR A 329 -26.79 10.83 4.25
CA THR A 329 -26.30 11.25 2.91
C THR A 329 -26.38 12.76 2.70
N ALA A 330 -27.13 13.49 3.52
CA ALA A 330 -27.12 14.95 3.54
C ALA A 330 -25.72 15.53 3.87
N ALA A 331 -24.89 14.79 4.63
CA ALA A 331 -23.55 15.21 5.01
C ALA A 331 -22.64 15.50 3.80
N PHE A 332 -22.86 14.81 2.66
CA PHE A 332 -22.07 15.06 1.45
C PHE A 332 -22.25 16.48 0.87
N SER A 333 -23.31 17.19 1.27
CA SER A 333 -23.52 18.60 0.90
C SER A 333 -22.87 19.58 1.88
N ASP A 334 -22.40 19.10 3.04
CA ASP A 334 -21.79 19.92 4.06
C ASP A 334 -20.27 20.08 3.80
N ARG A 335 -19.78 21.32 3.82
CA ARG A 335 -18.38 21.64 3.48
C ARG A 335 -17.35 21.07 4.45
N ASP A 336 -17.79 20.68 5.64
CA ASP A 336 -17.02 20.18 6.77
C ASP A 336 -17.15 18.66 6.94
N CYS A 337 -17.71 17.96 5.95
CA CYS A 337 -17.88 16.52 6.02
C CYS A 337 -16.54 15.77 6.05
N PHE A 338 -16.34 14.97 7.08
CA PHE A 338 -15.40 13.86 7.06
C PHE A 338 -16.12 12.62 6.53
N CYS A 339 -16.34 12.62 5.21
CA CYS A 339 -17.17 11.68 4.48
C CYS A 339 -16.46 10.32 4.31
N MET A 340 -16.26 9.62 5.43
CA MET A 340 -15.66 8.29 5.49
C MET A 340 -16.42 7.28 4.62
N PHE A 341 -15.68 6.30 4.11
CA PHE A 341 -16.29 5.13 3.46
C PHE A 341 -17.23 4.39 4.44
N ASP A 342 -18.39 3.99 3.93
CA ASP A 342 -19.36 3.15 4.63
C ASP A 342 -19.76 1.99 3.73
N GLY A 343 -19.52 0.76 4.17
CA GLY A 343 -19.73 -0.45 3.37
C GLY A 343 -18.61 -1.47 3.50
N LYS A 344 -18.46 -2.30 2.46
CA LYS A 344 -17.49 -3.42 2.46
C LYS A 344 -16.54 -3.34 1.28
N SER A 345 -15.35 -3.88 1.45
CA SER A 345 -14.38 -4.01 0.37
C SER A 345 -13.46 -5.20 0.59
N TRP A 346 -12.86 -5.68 -0.48
CA TRP A 346 -11.84 -6.70 -0.39
C TRP A 346 -10.87 -6.64 -1.56
N THR A 347 -9.69 -7.19 -1.33
CA THR A 347 -8.68 -7.42 -2.37
C THR A 347 -8.03 -8.77 -2.17
N VAL A 348 -7.66 -9.42 -3.27
CA VAL A 348 -6.93 -10.70 -3.27
C VAL A 348 -5.82 -10.61 -4.31
N THR A 349 -4.60 -10.94 -3.92
CA THR A 349 -3.40 -10.89 -4.76
C THR A 349 -2.66 -12.22 -4.71
N GLY A 350 -2.43 -12.84 -5.86
CA GLY A 350 -1.59 -14.03 -6.00
C GLY A 350 -0.31 -13.69 -6.75
N LEU A 351 0.84 -14.11 -6.21
CA LEU A 351 2.16 -13.89 -6.78
C LEU A 351 2.95 -15.19 -6.86
N TYR A 352 3.80 -15.31 -7.86
CA TYR A 352 4.75 -16.42 -7.98
C TYR A 352 6.11 -15.89 -8.39
N MET A 353 7.13 -16.10 -7.57
CA MET A 353 8.51 -15.72 -7.87
C MET A 353 9.27 -16.90 -8.46
N PHE A 354 9.82 -16.72 -9.67
CA PHE A 354 10.68 -17.71 -10.29
C PHE A 354 11.98 -17.89 -9.51
N PRO A 355 12.44 -19.14 -9.31
CA PRO A 355 13.69 -19.42 -8.61
C PRO A 355 14.93 -18.98 -9.40
N THR A 356 14.82 -18.92 -10.73
CA THR A 356 15.92 -18.55 -11.60
C THR A 356 16.16 -17.04 -11.56
N LYS A 357 17.39 -16.67 -11.20
CA LYS A 357 17.88 -15.30 -11.32
C LYS A 357 18.26 -15.04 -12.78
N ILE A 358 17.64 -14.05 -13.41
CA ILE A 358 17.99 -13.60 -14.76
C ILE A 358 18.65 -12.23 -14.62
N GLY A 359 19.91 -12.11 -15.06
CA GLY A 359 20.68 -10.90 -14.84
C GLY A 359 20.86 -10.58 -13.35
N ILE A 360 20.33 -9.45 -12.91
CA ILE A 360 20.50 -8.96 -11.53
C ILE A 360 19.33 -9.28 -10.60
N GLY A 361 18.23 -9.88 -11.10
CA GLY A 361 17.02 -10.10 -10.31
C GLY A 361 16.19 -11.32 -10.68
N HIS A 362 15.04 -11.45 -10.04
CA HIS A 362 14.05 -12.51 -10.23
C HIS A 362 12.76 -11.93 -10.81
N PHE A 363 12.13 -12.67 -11.71
CA PHE A 363 10.79 -12.33 -12.17
C PHE A 363 9.74 -12.88 -11.19
N GLN A 364 8.73 -12.06 -10.93
CA GLN A 364 7.58 -12.42 -10.11
C GLN A 364 6.29 -11.91 -10.80
N PRO A 365 5.65 -12.70 -11.68
CA PRO A 365 4.32 -12.41 -12.15
C PRO A 365 3.30 -12.43 -11.02
N TYR A 366 2.24 -11.64 -11.16
CA TYR A 366 1.14 -11.60 -10.23
C TYR A 366 -0.19 -11.21 -10.88
N GLY A 367 -1.28 -11.52 -10.18
CA GLY A 367 -2.62 -11.02 -10.47
C GLY A 367 -3.31 -10.57 -9.18
N ARG A 368 -4.19 -9.57 -9.30
CA ARG A 368 -4.98 -9.02 -8.22
C ARG A 368 -6.40 -8.68 -8.66
N PHE A 369 -7.36 -8.91 -7.78
CA PHE A 369 -8.72 -8.40 -7.92
C PHE A 369 -9.09 -7.57 -6.70
N THR A 370 -9.79 -6.46 -6.92
CA THR A 370 -10.30 -5.60 -5.86
C THR A 370 -11.75 -5.22 -6.12
N SER A 371 -12.59 -5.24 -5.07
CA SER A 371 -13.97 -4.76 -5.10
C SER A 371 -14.22 -3.85 -3.89
N VAL A 372 -14.79 -2.67 -4.13
CA VAL A 372 -15.21 -1.70 -3.12
C VAL A 372 -16.69 -1.43 -3.30
N GLN A 373 -17.48 -1.72 -2.27
CA GLN A 373 -18.93 -1.70 -2.31
C GLN A 373 -19.47 -0.79 -1.19
N PRO A 374 -19.54 0.53 -1.45
CA PRO A 374 -20.14 1.47 -0.52
C PRO A 374 -21.66 1.26 -0.45
N ASN A 375 -22.26 1.50 0.71
CA ASN A 375 -23.69 1.31 0.93
C ASN A 375 -24.57 2.27 0.11
N VAL A 376 -24.08 3.49 -0.15
CA VAL A 376 -24.86 4.60 -0.72
C VAL A 376 -24.30 5.14 -2.04
N SER A 377 -23.33 4.47 -2.62
CA SER A 377 -22.64 4.89 -3.86
C SER A 377 -22.49 3.70 -4.81
N SER A 378 -22.08 3.95 -6.05
CA SER A 378 -21.84 2.85 -6.98
C SER A 378 -20.64 2.01 -6.54
N ASN A 379 -20.68 0.70 -6.82
CA ASN A 379 -19.54 -0.20 -6.61
C ASN A 379 -18.36 0.20 -7.50
N ARG A 380 -17.16 -0.19 -7.09
CA ARG A 380 -15.91 0.00 -7.83
C ARG A 380 -15.16 -1.32 -7.89
N GLU A 381 -14.69 -1.71 -9.06
CA GLU A 381 -13.92 -2.94 -9.25
C GLU A 381 -12.70 -2.71 -10.13
N GLU A 382 -11.65 -3.49 -9.86
CA GLU A 382 -10.40 -3.45 -10.63
C GLU A 382 -9.78 -4.86 -10.69
N ILE A 383 -9.40 -5.27 -11.90
CA ILE A 383 -8.48 -6.38 -12.13
C ILE A 383 -7.12 -5.78 -12.45
N GLU A 384 -6.08 -6.29 -11.82
CA GLU A 384 -4.69 -5.95 -12.11
C GLU A 384 -3.89 -7.21 -12.42
N THR A 385 -3.03 -7.14 -13.42
CA THR A 385 -2.01 -8.16 -13.68
C THR A 385 -0.68 -7.46 -13.90
N GLY A 386 0.41 -8.07 -13.42
CA GLY A 386 1.71 -7.43 -13.52
C GLY A 386 2.87 -8.40 -13.43
N LEU A 387 4.04 -7.84 -13.71
CA LEU A 387 5.32 -8.50 -13.61
C LEU A 387 6.26 -7.61 -12.79
N ASN A 388 6.69 -8.14 -11.65
CA ASN A 388 7.77 -7.54 -10.87
C ASN A 388 9.11 -8.15 -11.31
N TYR A 389 10.14 -7.31 -11.39
CA TYR A 389 11.53 -7.71 -11.46
C TYR A 389 12.23 -7.31 -10.16
N ILE A 390 12.40 -8.30 -9.28
CA ILE A 390 12.90 -8.15 -7.91
C ILE A 390 14.41 -8.26 -7.92
N ILE A 391 15.10 -7.16 -7.62
CA ILE A 391 16.57 -7.08 -7.66
C ILE A 391 17.15 -7.34 -6.26
N ASP A 392 16.61 -6.67 -5.24
CA ASP A 392 16.98 -6.88 -3.84
C ASP A 392 15.77 -6.74 -2.91
N GLY A 393 14.89 -7.75 -2.93
CA GLY A 393 13.67 -7.75 -2.10
C GLY A 393 12.89 -6.43 -2.22
N PHE A 394 12.64 -5.78 -1.08
CA PHE A 394 11.98 -4.48 -1.03
C PHE A 394 12.89 -3.28 -1.36
N ASN A 395 14.20 -3.48 -1.40
CA ASN A 395 15.15 -2.39 -1.60
C ASN A 395 15.28 -1.96 -3.06
N ALA A 396 15.05 -2.87 -4.00
CA ALA A 396 15.15 -2.55 -5.42
C ALA A 396 14.20 -3.43 -6.23
N ARG A 397 13.25 -2.78 -6.91
CA ARG A 397 12.25 -3.42 -7.77
C ARG A 397 11.88 -2.52 -8.95
N ILE A 398 11.69 -3.15 -10.11
CA ILE A 398 10.98 -2.57 -11.25
C ILE A 398 9.68 -3.37 -11.43
N SER A 399 8.57 -2.69 -11.74
CA SER A 399 7.27 -3.33 -11.95
C SER A 399 6.63 -2.81 -13.23
N ALA A 400 6.06 -3.68 -14.04
CA ALA A 400 5.21 -3.31 -15.16
C ALA A 400 3.86 -4.00 -14.99
N TYR A 401 2.76 -3.25 -15.05
CA TYR A 401 1.44 -3.77 -14.71
C TYR A 401 0.33 -3.03 -15.45
N TYR A 402 -0.77 -3.76 -15.62
CA TYR A 402 -1.98 -3.32 -16.30
C TYR A 402 -3.16 -3.43 -15.34
N GLN A 403 -3.99 -2.41 -15.32
CA GLN A 403 -5.21 -2.30 -14.52
C GLN A 403 -6.40 -2.10 -15.47
N HIS A 404 -7.48 -2.82 -15.22
CA HIS A 404 -8.76 -2.64 -15.89
C HIS A 404 -9.86 -2.52 -14.84
N GLY A 405 -10.57 -1.40 -14.84
CA GLY A 405 -11.58 -1.14 -13.83
C GLY A 405 -12.08 0.29 -13.81
N ASP A 406 -13.00 0.55 -12.89
CA ASP A 406 -13.55 1.89 -12.64
C ASP A 406 -13.12 2.45 -11.27
N LEU A 407 -12.29 1.71 -10.54
CA LEU A 407 -11.76 2.08 -9.23
C LEU A 407 -11.00 3.41 -9.27
N LEU A 408 -10.11 3.60 -10.26
CA LEU A 408 -9.37 4.84 -10.45
C LEU A 408 -10.31 6.03 -10.72
N MET A 409 -11.30 5.85 -11.59
CA MET A 409 -12.17 6.94 -12.05
C MET A 409 -13.19 7.39 -11.02
N LYS A 410 -13.73 6.45 -10.25
CA LYS A 410 -14.68 6.75 -9.17
C LYS A 410 -13.96 7.18 -7.88
N GLY A 411 -12.68 6.83 -7.72
CA GLY A 411 -11.81 7.29 -6.65
C GLY A 411 -12.35 7.09 -5.24
N LEU A 412 -11.90 7.95 -4.31
CA LEU A 412 -12.27 7.93 -2.89
C LEU A 412 -13.53 8.75 -2.57
N ASN A 413 -14.27 9.21 -3.58
CA ASN A 413 -15.55 9.89 -3.37
C ASN A 413 -16.67 8.86 -3.30
N TYR A 414 -17.25 8.69 -2.11
CA TYR A 414 -18.32 7.73 -1.83
C TYR A 414 -19.72 8.37 -1.76
N ALA A 415 -19.90 9.56 -2.34
CA ALA A 415 -21.22 10.19 -2.42
C ALA A 415 -22.21 9.39 -3.29
N PRO A 416 -23.52 9.57 -3.09
CA PRO A 416 -24.54 9.06 -4.01
C PRO A 416 -24.37 9.60 -5.43
N GLY A 417 -24.72 8.77 -6.43
CA GLY A 417 -24.70 9.18 -7.84
C GLY A 417 -23.30 9.25 -8.49
N ILE A 418 -22.23 8.96 -7.75
CA ILE A 418 -20.89 8.86 -8.33
C ILE A 418 -20.87 7.77 -9.40
N SER A 419 -20.39 8.15 -10.59
CA SER A 419 -20.19 7.28 -11.72
C SER A 419 -18.83 7.57 -12.36
N GLY A 420 -18.30 6.61 -13.10
CA GLY A 420 -17.04 6.72 -13.79
C GLY A 420 -16.91 5.58 -14.78
N PRO A 421 -16.28 5.81 -15.95
CA PRO A 421 -16.08 4.76 -16.92
C PRO A 421 -15.09 3.72 -16.39
N THR A 422 -15.23 2.50 -16.89
CA THR A 422 -14.15 1.50 -16.84
C THR A 422 -13.07 1.91 -17.83
N LEU A 423 -11.81 1.88 -17.41
CA LEU A 423 -10.66 2.25 -18.24
C LEU A 423 -9.53 1.24 -18.11
N ASP A 424 -8.73 1.19 -19.17
CA ASP A 424 -7.43 0.54 -19.19
C ASP A 424 -6.31 1.48 -18.72
N VAL A 425 -5.45 1.01 -17.82
CA VAL A 425 -4.27 1.74 -17.34
C VAL A 425 -3.05 0.85 -17.41
N PHE A 426 -1.99 1.33 -18.04
CA PHE A 426 -0.68 0.68 -18.04
C PHE A 426 0.30 1.49 -17.22
N LYS A 427 1.11 0.83 -16.39
CA LYS A 427 2.09 1.49 -15.52
C LYS A 427 3.44 0.77 -15.57
N ILE A 428 4.50 1.57 -15.55
CA ILE A 428 5.87 1.11 -15.30
C ILE A 428 6.38 1.90 -14.11
N SER A 429 6.81 1.18 -13.08
CA SER A 429 7.20 1.77 -11.81
C SER A 429 8.54 1.24 -11.34
N PHE A 430 9.24 2.05 -10.55
CA PHE A 430 10.47 1.67 -9.89
C PHE A 430 10.45 2.08 -8.43
N GLN A 431 11.14 1.27 -7.62
CA GLN A 431 11.28 1.47 -6.19
C GLN A 431 12.73 1.23 -5.81
N LEU A 432 13.29 2.15 -5.04
CA LEU A 432 14.61 2.05 -4.44
C LEU A 432 14.54 2.46 -2.97
N GLN A 433 15.21 1.71 -2.09
CA GLN A 433 15.41 2.08 -0.70
C GLN A 433 16.81 1.62 -0.22
N ILE A 434 17.41 2.37 0.70
CA ILE A 434 18.74 2.09 1.26
C ILE A 434 18.77 2.16 2.78
#